data_AF-A0A091F960-F1
#
_entry.id   AF-A0A091F960-F1
#
_cell.length_a   1.000
_cell.length_b   1.000
_cell.length_c   1.000
_cell.angle_alpha   90.00
_cell.angle_beta   90.00
_cell.angle_gamma   90.00
#
_symmetry.space_group_name_H-M   'P 1'
#
loop_
_entity.id
_entity.type
_entity.pdbx_description
1 polymer ?
#
loop_
_entity_poly.entity_id
_entity_poly.type
_entity_poly.pdbx_seq_one_letter_code
_entity_poly.pdbx_strand_id
1 'polypeptide(L)' 'MLQSELDKEFYVGMTGNIERRFSEHLRGNVESTKHRLPMKLLCYEAYNTIEETARREEYLKSSDGRKDIKKRIIESMIK' A
#
# COMPACT_ATOMS: atom_id res chain seq x y z
N MET A 1 0.77 -0.96 2.11
CA MET A 1 1.30 -0.62 0.78
C MET A 1 1.50 -1.88 -0.03
N LEU A 2 0.91 -1.91 -1.22
CA LEU A 2 1.12 -2.98 -2.18
C LEU A 2 1.95 -2.47 -3.35
N GLN A 3 2.69 -3.36 -4.00
CA GLN A 3 3.34 -3.10 -5.27
C GLN A 3 2.83 -4.10 -6.30
N SER A 4 2.45 -3.59 -7.46
CA SER A 4 2.18 -4.40 -8.64
C SER A 4 3.48 -5.01 -9.15
N GLU A 5 3.52 -6.31 -9.36
CA GLU A 5 4.67 -6.92 -10.02
C GLU A 5 4.68 -6.67 -11.54
N LEU A 6 3.53 -6.29 -12.11
CA LEU A 6 3.36 -6.01 -13.54
C LEU A 6 3.95 -4.65 -13.92
N ASP A 7 3.52 -3.57 -13.26
CA ASP A 7 3.89 -2.20 -13.59
C ASP A 7 4.89 -1.57 -12.62
N LYS A 8 5.24 -2.28 -11.53
CA LYS A 8 6.13 -1.83 -10.45
C LYS A 8 5.65 -0.60 -9.68
N GLU A 9 4.45 -0.11 -9.96
CA GLU A 9 3.83 1.02 -9.28
C GLU A 9 3.18 0.59 -7.96
N PHE A 10 3.07 1.55 -7.04
CA PHE A 10 2.54 1.30 -5.70
C PHE A 10 1.01 1.48 -5.64
N TYR A 11 0.41 0.86 -4.62
CA TYR A 11 -0.95 1.10 -4.17
C TYR A 11 -0.94 1.41 -2.67
N VAL A 12 -1.65 2.46 -2.30
CA VAL A 12 -1.83 2.92 -0.92
C VAL A 12 -3.31 2.90 -0.58
N GLY A 13 -3.64 2.26 0.54
CA GLY A 13 -4.99 2.17 1.06
C GLY A 13 -4.96 1.82 2.55
N MET A 14 -6.04 2.13 3.26
CA MET A 14 -6.26 1.71 4.63
C MET A 14 -7.26 0.55 4.74
N THR A 15 -7.19 -0.20 5.84
CA THR A 15 -8.12 -1.29 6.16
C THR A 15 -8.08 -1.59 7.65
N GLY A 16 -9.22 -2.00 8.23
CA GLY A 16 -9.27 -2.57 9.57
C GLY A 16 -8.87 -4.05 9.64
N ASN A 17 -8.72 -4.72 8.49
CA ASN A 17 -8.30 -6.11 8.39
C ASN A 17 -7.34 -6.29 7.20
N ILE A 18 -6.06 -6.49 7.49
CA ILE A 18 -5.01 -6.57 6.46
C ILE A 18 -5.09 -7.86 5.64
N GLU A 19 -5.39 -8.99 6.28
CA GLU A 19 -5.47 -10.30 5.62
C GLU A 19 -6.60 -10.35 4.59
N ARG A 20 -7.81 -9.90 5.00
CA ARG A 20 -8.97 -9.81 4.12
C ARG A 20 -8.65 -8.92 2.92
N ARG A 21 -8.13 -7.71 3.18
CA ARG A 21 -7.86 -6.73 2.12
C ARG A 21 -6.81 -7.24 1.15
N PHE A 22 -5.74 -7.85 1.65
CA PHE A 22 -4.70 -8.42 0.80
C PHE A 22 -5.25 -9.57 -0.06
N SER A 23 -6.08 -10.45 0.52
CA SER A 23 -6.76 -11.51 -0.25
C SER A 23 -7.69 -10.94 -1.33
N GLU A 24 -8.42 -9.85 -1.08
CA GLU A 24 -9.25 -9.19 -2.10
C GLU A 24 -8.41 -8.69 -3.28
N HIS A 25 -7.25 -8.08 -3.00
CA HIS A 25 -6.32 -7.64 -4.03
C HIS A 25 -5.81 -8.83 -4.85
N LEU A 26 -5.33 -9.90 -4.20
CA LEU A 26 -4.83 -11.10 -4.89
C LEU A 26 -5.88 -11.77 -5.78
N ARG A 27 -7.16 -11.72 -5.39
CA ARG A 27 -8.28 -12.28 -6.17
C ARG A 27 -8.78 -11.36 -7.28
N GLY A 28 -8.25 -10.13 -7.41
CA GLY A 28 -8.73 -9.16 -8.40
C GLY A 28 -10.07 -8.53 -8.07
N ASN A 29 -10.50 -8.59 -6.81
CA ASN A 29 -11.78 -8.03 -6.35
C ASN A 29 -11.71 -6.51 -6.06
N VAL A 30 -10.57 -5.87 -6.31
CA VAL A 30 -10.36 -4.45 -6.07
C VAL A 30 -10.13 -3.73 -7.39
N GLU A 31 -11.08 -2.89 -7.78
CA GLU A 31 -11.13 -2.19 -9.08
C GLU A 31 -9.81 -1.50 -9.45
N SER A 32 -9.22 -0.78 -8.50
CA SER A 32 -8.00 0.01 -8.72
C SER A 32 -6.74 -0.82 -8.94
N THR A 33 -6.78 -2.13 -8.66
CA THR A 33 -5.62 -3.02 -8.75
C THR A 33 -5.87 -4.27 -9.58
N LYS A 34 -7.13 -4.57 -9.96
CA LYS A 34 -7.47 -5.83 -10.65
C LYS A 34 -6.74 -6.02 -11.97
N HIS A 35 -6.45 -4.93 -12.68
CA HIS A 35 -5.69 -4.93 -13.95
C HIS A 35 -4.17 -4.88 -13.76
N ARG A 36 -3.71 -4.83 -12.51
CA ARG A 36 -2.32 -4.61 -12.13
C ARG A 36 -1.75 -5.81 -11.37
N LEU A 37 -2.41 -6.96 -11.43
CA LEU A 37 -1.97 -8.17 -10.74
C LEU A 37 -0.72 -8.78 -11.40
N PRO A 38 0.09 -9.55 -10.63
CA PRO A 38 -0.06 -9.85 -9.21
C PRO A 38 0.41 -8.72 -8.28
N MET A 39 -0.11 -8.71 -7.05
CA MET A 39 0.18 -7.69 -6.02
C MET A 39 1.03 -8.28 -4.89
N LYS A 40 2.10 -7.59 -4.52
CA LYS A 40 2.98 -7.94 -3.40
C LYS A 40 2.79 -6.97 -2.24
N LEU A 41 2.60 -7.49 -1.02
CA LEU A 41 2.60 -6.68 0.20
C LEU A 41 4.04 -6.34 0.58
N LEU A 42 4.38 -5.05 0.58
CA LEU A 42 5.72 -4.59 0.95
C LEU A 42 5.80 -4.19 2.42
N CYS A 43 4.81 -3.43 2.89
CA CYS A 43 4.72 -3.00 4.28
C CYS A 43 3.28 -2.61 4.64
N TYR A 44 3.00 -2.54 5.94
CA TYR A 44 1.80 -1.91 6.49
C TYR A 44 2.18 -1.15 7.76
N GLU A 45 1.36 -0.16 8.10
CA GLU A 45 1.46 0.62 9.34
C GLU A 45 0.13 0.44 10.09
N ALA A 46 0.19 0.33 11.42
CA ALA A 46 -0.98 0.18 12.28
C ALA A 46 -1.08 1.41 13.20
N TYR A 47 -2.32 1.88 13.41
CA TYR A 47 -2.64 3.08 14.18
C TYR A 47 -3.77 2.77 15.16
N ASN A 48 -3.87 3.57 16.22
CA ASN A 48 -4.90 3.39 17.24
C ASN A 48 -6.25 3.98 16.81
N THR A 49 -6.23 4.97 15.92
CA THR A 49 -7.44 5.69 15.48
C THR A 49 -7.58 5.71 13.96
N ILE A 50 -8.82 5.85 13.50
CA ILE A 50 -9.13 5.97 12.07
C ILE A 50 -8.60 7.31 11.54
N GLU A 51 -8.65 8.36 12.37
CA GLU A 51 -8.19 9.71 12.04
C GLU A 51 -6.68 9.74 11.75
N GLU A 52 -5.87 9.07 12.56
CA GLU A 52 -4.43 8.90 12.31
C GLU A 52 -4.18 8.13 11.02
N THR A 53 -4.93 7.04 10.81
CA THR A 53 -4.81 6.22 9.59
C THR A 53 -5.17 7.03 8.35
N ALA A 54 -6.24 7.82 8.39
CA ALA A 54 -6.71 8.64 7.28
C ALA A 54 -5.72 9.77 6.95
N ARG A 55 -5.23 10.50 7.97
CA ARG A 55 -4.19 11.54 7.79
C ARG A 55 -2.93 10.95 7.17
N ARG A 56 -2.55 9.75 7.62
CA ARG A 56 -1.38 9.05 7.08
C ARG A 56 -1.59 8.65 5.62
N GLU A 57 -2.74 8.06 5.29
CA GLU A 57 -3.08 7.65 3.93
C GLU A 57 -3.10 8.86 2.99
N GLU A 58 -3.69 9.98 3.41
CA GLU A 58 -3.73 11.24 2.66
C GLU A 58 -2.31 11.74 2.37
N TYR A 59 -1.47 11.83 3.39
CA TYR A 59 -0.07 12.20 3.21
C TYR A 59 0.66 11.25 2.26
N LEU A 60 0.51 9.93 2.40
CA LEU A 60 1.15 8.94 1.53
C LEU A 60 0.66 9.01 0.07
N LYS A 61 -0.54 9.56 -0.17
CA LYS A 61 -1.06 9.80 -1.52
C LYS A 61 -0.52 11.09 -2.14
N SER A 62 0.00 12.02 -1.34
CA SER A 62 0.67 13.25 -1.81
C SER A 62 2.00 12.95 -2.52
N SER A 63 2.49 13.92 -3.30
CA SER A 63 3.76 13.79 -4.02
C SER A 63 4.94 13.55 -3.08
N ASP A 64 4.99 14.24 -1.95
CA ASP A 64 6.09 14.13 -1.00
C ASP A 64 6.00 12.83 -0.20
N GLY A 65 4.81 12.48 0.29
CA GLY A 65 4.62 11.20 0.97
C GLY A 65 4.95 9.99 0.10
N ARG A 66 4.69 10.04 -1.22
CA ARG A 66 5.12 9.00 -2.17
C ARG A 66 6.64 8.90 -2.30
N LYS A 67 7.37 10.02 -2.29
CA LYS A 67 8.84 10.01 -2.32
C LYS A 67 9.40 9.43 -1.02
N ASP A 68 8.86 9.88 0.10
CA ASP A 68 9.34 9.50 1.44
C ASP A 68 9.17 8.01 1.69
N ILE A 69 8.01 7.45 1.34
CA ILE A 69 7.75 6.03 1.54
C ILE A 69 8.52 5.14 0.56
N LYS A 70 8.70 5.59 -0.69
CA LYS A 70 9.53 4.87 -1.67
C LYS A 70 10.98 4.79 -1.20
N LYS A 71 11.52 5.90 -0.68
CA LYS A 71 12.85 5.93 -0.06
C LYS A 71 12.96 4.93 1.09
N ARG A 72 12.02 4.99 2.05
CA ARG A 72 12.00 4.08 3.21
C ARG A 72 11.92 2.60 2.82
N ILE A 73 11.10 2.27 1.82
CA ILE A 73 10.97 0.89 1.33
C ILE A 73 12.27 0.43 0.66
N ILE A 74 12.85 1.24 -0.23
CA ILE A 74 14.12 0.91 -0.89
C ILE A 74 15.22 0.68 0.16
N GLU A 75 15.34 1.57 1.14
CA GLU A 75 16.30 1.42 2.24
C GLU A 75 16.07 0.12 3.04
N SER A 76 14.80 -0.27 3.26
CA SER A 76 14.48 -1.50 3.98
C SER A 76 14.77 -2.79 3.19
N MET A 77 14.88 -2.71 1.86
CA MET A 77 15.13 -3.85 0.96
C MET A 77 16.63 -4.09 0.68
N ILE A 78 17.53 -3.21 1.14
CA ILE A 78 18.99 -3.31 0.93
C ILE A 78 19.69 -4.12 2.06
N LYS A 79 18.93 -4.85 2.88
CA LYS A 79 19.47 -5.79 3.88
C LYS A 79 19.53 -7.21 3.32
#